data_AF-A0A4S0RHF8-F1
#
_entry.id   AF-A0A4S0RHF8-F1
#
_cell.length_a   1.000
_cell.length_b   1.000
_cell.length_c   1.000
_cell.angle_alpha   90.00
_cell.angle_beta   90.00
_cell.angle_gamma   90.00
#
_symmetry.space_group_name_H-M   'P 1'
#
loop_
_entity.id
_entity.type
_entity.pdbx_description
1 polymer ?
#
loop_
_entity_poly.entity_id
_entity_poly.type
_entity_poly.pdbx_seq_one_letter_code
_entity_poly.pdbx_strand_id
1 'polypeptide(L)' 'SLVARGHGIGVVTPGALSGSPWREAVEVVDCPGFKPQVRCWLLHRPPAGRLARPIAVFRDALAEALKGPMPLMS' A
#
# COMPACT_ATOMS: atom_id res chain seq x y z
N SER A 1 -16.02 1.84 -3.61
CA SER A 1 -17.44 2.01 -4.00
C SER A 1 -17.64 2.10 -5.52
N LEU A 2 -16.86 2.90 -6.28
CA LEU A 2 -17.09 3.08 -7.73
C LEU A 2 -17.13 1.77 -8.54
N VAL A 3 -16.09 0.94 -8.42
CA VAL A 3 -16.03 -0.39 -9.08
C VAL A 3 -17.19 -1.28 -8.64
N ALA A 4 -17.46 -1.35 -7.33
CA ALA A 4 -18.58 -2.11 -6.77
C ALA A 4 -19.97 -1.61 -7.23
N ARG A 5 -20.07 -0.36 -7.68
CA ARG A 5 -21.28 0.23 -8.25
C ARG A 5 -21.31 0.16 -9.79
N GLY A 6 -20.42 -0.63 -10.41
CA GLY A 6 -20.40 -0.84 -11.85
C GLY A 6 -19.85 0.34 -12.68
N HIS A 7 -19.12 1.28 -12.09
CA HIS A 7 -18.61 2.46 -12.82
C HIS A 7 -17.28 2.19 -13.57
N GLY A 8 -16.86 0.92 -13.70
CA GLY A 8 -15.65 0.52 -14.42
C GLY A 8 -14.70 -0.35 -13.60
N ILE A 9 -13.43 -0.38 -14.00
CA ILE A 9 -12.34 -1.15 -13.36
C ILE A 9 -11.42 -0.24 -12.53
N GLY A 10 -10.71 -0.82 -11.57
CA GLY A 10 -9.74 -0.12 -10.74
C GLY A 10 -8.53 -0.98 -10.42
N VAL A 11 -7.41 -0.32 -10.12
CA VAL A 11 -6.18 -0.99 -9.66
C VAL A 11 -5.98 -0.64 -8.18
N VAL A 12 -5.86 -1.66 -7.35
CA VAL A 12 -5.64 -1.52 -5.90
C VAL A 12 -4.57 -2.51 -5.46
N THR A 13 -3.90 -2.22 -4.36
CA THR A 13 -3.00 -3.21 -3.74
C THR A 13 -3.82 -4.33 -3.10
N PRO A 14 -3.30 -5.57 -3.04
CA PRO A 14 -4.00 -6.68 -2.39
C PRO A 14 -4.38 -6.37 -0.94
N GLY A 15 -3.52 -5.65 -0.24
CA GLY A 15 -3.75 -5.22 1.14
C GLY A 15 -4.92 -4.24 1.27
N ALA A 16 -5.03 -3.24 0.39
CA ALA A 16 -6.18 -2.32 0.38
C ALA A 16 -7.50 -3.04 0.04
N LEU A 17 -7.47 -4.03 -0.86
CA LEU A 17 -8.65 -4.84 -1.17
C LEU A 17 -9.07 -5.72 0.02
N SER A 18 -8.09 -6.28 0.75
CA SER A 18 -8.35 -7.20 1.85
C SER A 18 -9.15 -6.59 3.00
N GLY A 19 -8.93 -5.30 3.29
CA GLY A 19 -9.66 -4.53 4.31
C GLY A 19 -10.87 -3.75 3.77
N SER A 20 -11.17 -3.85 2.47
CA SER A 20 -12.25 -3.10 1.85
C SER A 20 -13.62 -3.68 2.21
N PRO A 21 -14.61 -2.86 2.64
CA PRO A 21 -15.98 -3.34 2.82
C PRO A 21 -16.66 -3.74 1.51
N TRP A 22 -16.05 -3.41 0.37
CA TRP A 22 -16.56 -3.76 -0.96
C TRP A 22 -15.92 -5.01 -1.55
N ARG A 23 -15.07 -5.72 -0.78
CA ARG A 23 -14.29 -6.87 -1.27
C ARG A 23 -15.17 -7.94 -1.92
N GLU A 24 -16.32 -8.24 -1.33
CA GLU A 24 -17.25 -9.26 -1.84
C GLU A 24 -18.11 -8.77 -3.00
N ALA A 25 -18.11 -7.45 -3.26
CA ALA A 25 -18.88 -6.83 -4.34
C ALA A 25 -18.04 -6.54 -5.59
N VAL A 26 -16.80 -7.04 -5.65
CA VAL A 26 -15.90 -6.87 -6.79
C VAL A 26 -15.18 -8.17 -7.12
N GLU A 27 -14.80 -8.33 -8.38
CA GLU A 27 -14.02 -9.47 -8.86
C GLU A 27 -12.57 -9.04 -9.13
N VAL A 28 -11.61 -9.89 -8.74
CA VAL A 28 -10.21 -9.69 -9.12
C VAL A 28 -10.00 -10.29 -10.50
N VAL A 29 -9.72 -9.42 -11.49
CA VAL A 29 -9.42 -9.84 -12.85
C VAL A 29 -7.99 -10.38 -12.91
N ASP A 30 -7.82 -11.63 -13.35
CA ASP A 30 -6.50 -12.15 -13.68
C ASP A 30 -5.96 -11.46 -14.94
N CYS A 31 -4.78 -10.86 -14.83
CA CYS A 31 -4.17 -10.07 -15.90
C CYS A 31 -2.72 -10.54 -16.12
N PRO A 32 -2.52 -11.56 -16.96
CA PRO A 32 -1.20 -12.08 -17.26
C PRO A 32 -0.25 -10.98 -17.75
N GLY A 33 0.96 -10.93 -17.19
CA GLY A 33 1.96 -9.91 -17.51
C GLY A 33 1.81 -8.59 -16.75
N PHE A 34 0.70 -8.38 -16.04
CA PHE A 34 0.55 -7.21 -15.18
C PHE A 34 1.22 -7.45 -13.82
N LYS A 35 2.45 -6.93 -13.68
CA LYS A 35 3.26 -7.04 -12.46
C LYS A 35 3.50 -5.66 -11.83
N PRO A 36 2.46 -4.98 -11.32
CA PRO A 36 2.60 -3.66 -10.75
C PRO A 36 3.55 -3.70 -9.54
N GLN A 37 4.47 -2.73 -9.48
CA GLN A 37 5.43 -2.59 -8.39
C GLN A 37 5.15 -1.29 -7.65
N VAL A 38 5.00 -1.36 -6.34
CA VAL A 38 4.92 -0.17 -5.48
C VAL A 38 6.30 0.08 -4.89
N ARG A 39 6.84 1.28 -5.15
CA ARG A 39 8.09 1.74 -4.53
C ARG A 39 7.75 2.75 -3.45
N CYS A 40 8.19 2.47 -2.22
CA CYS A 40 8.06 3.39 -1.10
C CYS A 40 9.38 4.12 -0.88
N TRP A 41 9.31 5.43 -0.64
CA TRP A 41 10.49 6.24 -0.33
C TRP A 41 10.28 6.99 0.99
N LEU A 42 11.28 6.94 1.86
CA LEU A 42 11.38 7.80 3.03
C LEU A 42 12.40 8.90 2.73
N LEU A 43 11.92 10.13 2.54
CA LEU A 43 12.78 11.28 2.24
C LEU A 43 12.88 12.22 3.43
N HIS A 44 14.10 12.66 3.73
CA HIS A 44 14.37 13.75 4.66
C HIS A 44 15.66 14.47 4.26
N ARG A 45 15.82 15.73 4.68
CA ARG A 45 17.05 16.51 4.45
C ARG A 45 18.12 16.17 5.49
N PRO A 46 19.39 15.89 5.11
CA PRO A 46 20.51 15.81 6.04
C PRO A 46 21.07 17.20 6.44
N PRO A 47 21.65 17.36 7.65
CA PRO A 47 21.60 16.41 8.77
C PRO A 47 20.25 16.47 9.50
N ALA A 48 19.75 15.33 9.96
CA ALA A 48 18.45 15.24 10.63
C ALA A 48 18.47 15.64 12.13
N GLY A 49 19.65 15.88 12.71
CA GLY A 49 19.80 16.28 14.11
C GLY A 49 19.04 15.37 15.08
N ARG A 50 18.19 15.95 15.92
CA ARG A 50 17.35 15.21 16.90
C ARG A 50 16.37 14.22 16.27
N LEU A 51 16.05 14.37 14.99
CA LEU A 51 15.16 13.47 14.26
C LEU A 51 15.86 12.24 13.69
N ALA A 52 17.21 12.18 13.72
CA ALA A 52 17.95 11.06 13.15
C ALA A 52 17.50 9.70 13.72
N ARG A 53 17.35 9.59 15.04
CA ARG A 53 16.89 8.36 15.69
C ARG A 53 15.42 8.04 15.39
N PRO A 54 14.45 8.96 15.55
CA PRO A 54 13.07 8.71 15.14
C PRO A 54 12.91 8.28 13.67
N ILE A 55 13.65 8.91 12.76
CA ILE A 55 13.64 8.55 11.34
C ILE A 55 14.17 7.13 11.12
N ALA A 56 15.26 6.73 11.79
CA ALA A 56 15.77 5.37 11.70
C ALA A 56 14.76 4.34 12.23
N VAL A 57 14.15 4.60 13.39
CA VAL A 57 13.11 3.72 13.96
C VAL A 57 11.92 3.59 13.01
N PHE A 58 11.45 4.69 12.44
CA PHE A 58 10.35 4.69 11.48
C PHE A 58 10.73 3.92 10.21
N ARG A 59 11.92 4.15 9.66
CA ARG A 59 12.42 3.45 8.47
C ARG A 59 12.40 1.94 8.69
N ASP A 60 12.91 1.48 9.83
CA ASP A 60 13.04 0.06 10.12
C ASP A 60 11.65 -0.58 10.32
N ALA A 61 10.76 0.08 11.06
CA ALA A 61 9.38 -0.38 11.23
C ALA A 61 8.61 -0.41 9.89
N LEU A 62 8.79 0.61 9.04
CA LEU A 62 8.20 0.67 7.71
C LEU A 62 8.73 -0.45 6.81
N ALA A 63 10.03 -0.73 6.85
CA ALA A 63 10.64 -1.81 6.08
C ALA A 63 10.09 -3.18 6.49
N GLU A 64 9.90 -3.44 7.79
CA GLU A 64 9.24 -4.67 8.27
C GLU A 64 7.77 -4.74 7.84
N ALA A 65 7.01 -3.66 7.98
CA ALA A 65 5.60 -3.62 7.58
C ALA A 65 5.41 -3.87 6.07
N LEU A 66 6.37 -3.44 5.24
CA LEU A 66 6.37 -3.63 3.78
C LEU A 66 6.68 -5.05 3.33
N LYS A 67 7.21 -5.93 4.20
CA LYS A 67 7.45 -7.34 3.85
C LYS A 67 6.15 -8.17 3.82
N GLY A 68 5.11 -7.70 4.48
CA GLY A 68 3.79 -8.33 4.49
C GLY A 68 2.81 -7.70 3.49
N PRO A 69 1.63 -8.32 3.28
CA PRO A 69 0.52 -7.65 2.60
C PRO A 69 0.11 -6.43 3.43
N MET A 70 0.54 -5.23 3.02
CA MET A 70 0.30 -4.00 3.76
C MET A 70 -1.20 -3.76 3.97
N PRO A 71 -1.74 -3.84 5.20
CA PRO A 71 -3.08 -3.36 5.44
C PRO A 71 -3.02 -1.84 5.38
N LEU A 72 -3.49 -1.25 4.29
CA LEU A 72 -3.84 0.17 4.31
C LEU A 72 -5.12 0.26 5.14
N MET A 73 -4.99 0.71 6.38
CA MET A 73 -6.14 1.01 7.23
C MET A 73 -6.99 2.05 6.50
N SER A 74 -8.24 1.69 6.23
CA SER A 74 -9.27 2.56 5.67
C SER A 74 -9.85 3.48 6.72
#